data_AF-A0A958FIJ6-F1
#
_entry.id   AF-A0A958FIJ6-F1
#
_cell.length_a   1.000
_cell.length_b   1.000
_cell.length_c   1.000
_cell.angle_alpha   90.00
_cell.angle_beta   90.00
_cell.angle_gamma   90.00
#
_symmetry.space_group_name_H-M   'P 1'
#
loop_
_entity.id
_entity.type
_entity.pdbx_description
1 polymer ?
#
loop_
_entity_poly.entity_id
_entity_poly.type
_entity_poly.pdbx_seq_one_letter_code
_entity_poly.pdbx_strand_id
1 'polypeptide(L)'
;LRIDCKKLRYLLEFFNSLFPGEKMSRLIKQLKKLQNHLGRFQDICVQEEALLAFAGAMPGGSDDSDRTTLLAIGCLVGMLHQQKQEVRSHFAETFEDFATAENGELWAHRA
;
A
#
# COMPACT_ATOMS: atom_id res chain seq x y z
N LEU A 1 -2.53 -6.09 -8.05
CA LEU A 1 -3.05 -6.31 -6.68
C LEU A 1 -3.72 -5.08 -6.06
N ARG A 2 -3.01 -3.96 -5.74
CA ARG A 2 -3.65 -2.79 -5.09
C ARG A 2 -4.91 -2.29 -5.80
N ILE A 3 -4.84 -2.15 -7.12
CA ILE A 3 -5.96 -1.73 -7.96
C ILE A 3 -7.11 -2.73 -7.87
N ASP A 4 -6.80 -4.03 -7.92
CA ASP A 4 -7.80 -5.10 -7.85
C ASP A 4 -8.50 -5.14 -6.49
N CYS A 5 -7.76 -4.98 -5.40
CA CYS A 5 -8.33 -4.86 -4.06
C CYS A 5 -9.27 -3.64 -3.97
N LYS A 6 -8.89 -2.48 -4.54
CA LYS A 6 -9.77 -1.30 -4.57
C LYS A 6 -11.05 -1.56 -5.35
N LYS A 7 -10.95 -2.15 -6.55
CA LYS A 7 -12.12 -2.54 -7.36
C LYS A 7 -13.05 -3.46 -6.57
N LEU A 8 -12.49 -4.48 -5.91
CA LEU A 8 -13.25 -5.40 -5.08
C LEU A 8 -13.98 -4.67 -3.95
N ARG A 9 -13.31 -3.76 -3.22
CA ARG A 9 -13.94 -2.98 -2.16
C ARG A 9 -15.07 -2.11 -2.68
N TYR A 10 -14.89 -1.45 -3.82
CA TYR A 10 -15.95 -0.64 -4.42
C TYR A 10 -17.18 -1.48 -4.80
N LEU A 11 -16.97 -2.69 -5.32
CA LEU A 11 -18.07 -3.62 -5.59
C LEU A 11 -18.77 -4.05 -4.31
N LEU A 12 -18.02 -4.40 -3.25
CA LEU A 12 -18.59 -4.77 -1.95
C LEU A 12 -19.41 -3.63 -1.32
N GLU A 13 -18.87 -2.41 -1.35
CA GLU A 13 -19.55 -1.22 -0.82
C GLU A 13 -20.82 -0.90 -1.64
N PHE A 14 -20.76 -1.04 -2.96
CA PHE A 14 -21.89 -0.80 -3.85
C PHE A 14 -23.03 -1.81 -3.66
N PHE A 15 -22.71 -3.10 -3.58
CA PHE A 15 -23.70 -4.16 -3.41
C PHE A 15 -24.05 -4.46 -1.95
N ASN A 16 -23.58 -3.67 -0.99
CA ASN A 16 -23.74 -3.93 0.44
C ASN A 16 -25.23 -4.12 0.86
N SER A 17 -26.17 -3.42 0.21
CA SER A 17 -27.60 -3.54 0.52
C SER A 17 -28.22 -4.87 0.07
N LEU A 18 -27.54 -5.66 -0.75
CA LEU A 18 -28.04 -6.95 -1.26
C LEU A 18 -27.66 -8.14 -0.37
N PHE A 19 -26.83 -7.93 0.65
CA PHE A 19 -26.27 -8.98 1.49
C PHE A 19 -26.44 -8.66 2.98
N PRO A 20 -26.33 -9.65 3.88
CA PRO A 20 -26.32 -9.39 5.32
C PRO A 20 -25.19 -8.40 5.70
N GLY A 21 -25.57 -7.25 6.25
CA GLY A 21 -24.64 -6.15 6.54
C GLY A 21 -23.48 -6.54 7.46
N GLU A 22 -23.70 -7.45 8.41
CA GLU A 22 -22.64 -7.96 9.27
C GLU A 22 -21.55 -8.71 8.50
N LYS A 23 -21.94 -9.60 7.57
CA LYS A 23 -21.03 -10.36 6.73
C LYS A 23 -20.21 -9.44 5.82
N MET A 24 -20.89 -8.48 5.19
CA MET A 24 -20.26 -7.53 4.29
C MET A 24 -19.28 -6.61 5.02
N SER A 25 -19.66 -6.13 6.21
CA SER A 25 -18.78 -5.27 7.03
C SER A 25 -17.49 -5.98 7.43
N ARG A 26 -17.55 -7.29 7.75
CA ARG A 26 -16.36 -8.11 8.03
C ARG A 26 -15.45 -8.25 6.81
N LEU A 27 -16.00 -8.56 5.64
CA LEU A 27 -15.23 -8.65 4.39
C LEU A 27 -14.54 -7.33 4.04
N ILE A 28 -15.28 -6.22 4.10
CA ILE A 28 -14.73 -4.88 3.85
C ILE A 28 -13.61 -4.56 4.85
N LYS A 29 -13.77 -4.94 6.13
CA LYS A 29 -12.76 -4.70 7.16
C LYS A 29 -11.45 -5.45 6.86
N GLN A 30 -11.50 -6.73 6.50
CA GLN A 30 -10.30 -7.50 6.17
C GLN A 30 -9.65 -6.99 4.88
N LEU A 31 -10.45 -6.69 3.86
CA LEU A 31 -9.95 -6.12 2.61
C LEU A 31 -9.28 -4.76 2.81
N LYS A 32 -9.81 -3.92 3.72
CA LYS A 32 -9.18 -2.64 4.10
C LYS A 32 -7.80 -2.84 4.73
N LYS A 33 -7.60 -3.86 5.57
CA LYS A 33 -6.26 -4.15 6.14
C LYS A 33 -5.24 -4.45 5.05
N LEU A 34 -5.58 -5.36 4.12
CA LEU A 34 -4.72 -5.68 2.98
C LEU A 34 -4.46 -4.44 2.12
N GLN A 35 -5.49 -3.63 1.86
CA GLN A 35 -5.34 -2.37 1.11
C GLN A 35 -4.44 -1.36 1.81
N ASN A 36 -4.50 -1.23 3.14
CA ASN A 36 -3.65 -0.31 3.89
C ASN A 36 -2.18 -0.70 3.75
N HIS A 37 -1.87 -1.99 3.84
CA HIS A 37 -0.53 -2.51 3.63
C HIS A 37 -0.02 -2.23 2.20
N LEU A 38 -0.82 -2.58 1.19
CA LEU A 38 -0.52 -2.28 -0.21
C LEU A 38 -0.41 -0.78 -0.51
N GLY A 39 -1.20 0.03 0.20
CA GLY A 39 -1.16 1.49 0.15
C GLY A 39 0.17 2.01 0.66
N ARG A 40 0.59 1.59 1.85
CA ARG A 40 1.88 1.99 2.43
C ARG A 40 3.06 1.65 1.53
N PHE A 41 3.07 0.45 0.96
CA PHE A 41 4.13 0.06 0.01
C PHE A 41 4.16 0.99 -1.21
N GLN A 42 3.00 1.26 -1.81
CA GLN A 42 2.90 2.14 -2.97
C GLN A 42 3.30 3.58 -2.64
N ASP A 43 2.92 4.09 -1.47
CA ASP A 43 3.24 5.46 -1.05
C ASP A 43 4.75 5.64 -0.91
N ILE A 44 5.47 4.64 -0.38
CA ILE A 44 6.93 4.66 -0.30
C ILE A 44 7.55 4.68 -1.70
N CYS A 45 7.07 3.85 -2.63
CA CYS A 45 7.57 3.85 -4.01
C CYS A 45 7.40 5.23 -4.68
N VAL A 46 6.24 5.87 -4.49
CA VAL A 46 5.96 7.21 -5.04
C VAL A 46 6.86 8.27 -4.39
N GLN A 47 7.12 8.18 -3.08
CA GLN A 47 8.02 9.09 -2.38
C GLN A 47 9.48 8.94 -2.84
N GLU A 48 9.98 7.71 -3.01
CA GLU A 48 11.31 7.45 -3.57
C GLU A 48 11.44 8.05 -4.97
N GLU A 49 10.46 7.80 -5.85
CA GLU A 49 10.44 8.33 -7.21
C GLU A 49 10.42 9.87 -7.23
N ALA A 50 9.58 10.49 -6.39
CA ALA A 50 9.49 11.94 -6.30
C ALA A 50 10.80 12.58 -5.82
N LEU A 51 11.45 11.99 -4.82
CA LEU A 51 12.74 12.47 -4.29
C LEU A 51 13.86 12.34 -5.32
N LEU A 52 13.93 11.21 -6.03
CA LEU A 52 14.91 11.00 -7.09
C LEU A 52 14.69 11.95 -8.27
N ALA A 53 13.44 12.16 -8.68
CA ALA A 53 13.09 13.12 -9.72
C ALA A 53 13.48 14.56 -9.31
N PHE A 54 13.23 14.92 -8.04
CA PHE A 54 13.64 16.22 -7.50
C PHE A 54 15.17 16.39 -7.51
N ALA A 55 15.92 15.37 -7.06
CA ALA A 55 17.38 15.38 -7.14
C ALA A 55 17.91 15.50 -8.57
N GLY A 56 17.30 14.81 -9.54
CA GLY A 56 17.70 14.86 -10.94
C GLY A 56 17.37 16.18 -11.65
N ALA A 57 16.41 16.95 -11.14
CA ALA A 57 16.04 18.26 -11.66
C ALA A 57 16.86 19.42 -11.07
N MET A 58 17.70 19.17 -10.06
CA MET A 58 18.52 20.20 -9.44
C MET A 58 19.65 20.66 -10.37
N PRO A 59 19.93 21.98 -10.46
CA PRO A 59 21.07 22.48 -11.21
C PRO A 59 22.37 21.90 -10.65
N GLY A 60 23.31 21.57 -11.54
CA GLY A 60 24.48 20.77 -11.21
C GLY A 60 25.45 21.43 -10.22
N GLY A 61 25.24 21.21 -8.93
CA GLY A 61 26.25 21.07 -7.86
C GLY A 61 27.32 22.15 -7.71
N SER A 62 27.08 23.36 -8.21
CA SER A 62 28.04 24.46 -8.15
C SER A 62 28.03 25.18 -6.79
N ASP A 63 26.96 25.06 -6.00
CA ASP A 63 26.85 25.62 -4.66
C ASP A 63 26.86 24.54 -3.56
N ASP A 64 27.37 24.87 -2.38
CA ASP A 64 27.49 23.96 -1.23
C ASP A 64 26.12 23.55 -0.67
N SER A 65 25.12 24.42 -0.82
CA SER A 65 23.72 24.15 -0.47
C SER A 65 23.11 23.03 -1.31
N ASP A 66 23.38 23.00 -2.62
CA ASP A 66 22.88 21.97 -3.53
C ASP A 66 23.45 20.60 -3.17
N ARG A 67 24.75 20.55 -2.83
CA ARG A 67 25.42 19.32 -2.40
C ARG A 67 24.84 18.77 -1.11
N THR A 68 24.59 19.65 -0.14
CA THR A 68 23.98 19.27 1.14
C THR A 68 22.57 18.74 0.94
N THR A 69 21.80 19.36 0.05
CA THR A 69 20.43 18.94 -0.27
C THR A 69 20.41 17.57 -0.97
N LEU A 70 21.32 17.34 -1.93
CA LEU A 70 21.46 16.04 -2.59
C LEU A 70 21.84 14.92 -1.61
N LEU A 71 22.73 15.20 -0.65
CA LEU A 71 23.07 14.25 0.42
C LEU A 71 21.85 13.94 1.30
N ALA A 72 21.09 14.95 1.71
CA ALA A 72 19.88 14.77 2.50
C ALA A 72 18.84 13.92 1.76
N ILE A 73 18.65 14.16 0.45
CA ILE A 73 17.77 13.35 -0.40
C ILE A 73 18.27 11.90 -0.47
N GLY A 74 19.57 11.69 -0.66
CA GLY A 74 20.16 10.35 -0.65
C GLY A 74 19.90 9.58 0.65
N CYS A 75 20.05 10.26 1.79
CA CYS A 75 19.71 9.69 3.10
C CYS A 75 18.22 9.33 3.21
N LEU A 76 17.32 10.22 2.79
CA LEU A 76 15.88 9.98 2.81
C LEU A 76 15.47 8.80 1.92
N VAL A 77 16.04 8.70 0.71
CA VAL A 77 15.81 7.57 -0.19
C VAL A 77 16.31 6.27 0.43
N GLY A 78 17.47 6.28 1.10
CA GLY A 78 17.98 5.13 1.85
C GLY A 78 17.03 4.67 2.97
N MET A 79 16.48 5.61 3.74
CA MET A 79 15.50 5.32 4.79
C MET A 79 14.19 4.76 4.23
N LEU A 80 13.70 5.33 3.14
CA LEU A 80 12.50 4.83 2.43
C LEU A 80 12.73 3.42 1.89
N HIS A 81 13.92 3.14 1.36
CA HIS A 81 14.27 1.82 0.88
C HIS A 81 14.20 0.77 2.00
N GLN A 82 14.74 1.07 3.19
CA GLN A 82 14.60 0.18 4.35
C GLN A 82 13.13 -0.05 4.72
N GLN A 83 12.34 1.01 4.85
CA GLN A 83 10.91 0.91 5.16
C GLN A 83 10.15 0.10 4.10
N LYS A 84 10.51 0.23 2.82
CA LYS A 84 9.92 -0.54 1.73
C LYS A 84 10.18 -2.03 1.89
N GLN A 85 11.39 -2.43 2.27
CA GLN A 85 11.73 -3.83 2.50
C GLN A 85 10.98 -4.39 3.71
N GLU A 86 10.89 -3.63 4.80
CA GLU A 86 10.10 -4.01 5.98
C GLU A 86 8.62 -4.18 5.65
N VAL A 87 8.01 -3.23 4.93
CA VAL A 87 6.61 -3.37 4.51
C VAL A 87 6.47 -4.62 3.63
N ARG A 88 7.38 -4.81 2.66
CA ARG A 88 7.35 -5.97 1.77
C ARG A 88 7.48 -7.30 2.52
N SER A 89 8.27 -7.38 3.60
CA SER A 89 8.44 -8.64 4.35
C SER A 89 7.16 -9.07 5.07
N HIS A 90 6.32 -8.12 5.49
CA HIS A 90 5.04 -8.39 6.16
C HIS A 90 3.87 -8.62 5.18
N PHE A 91 4.12 -8.59 3.86
CA PHE A 91 3.06 -8.78 2.87
C PHE A 91 2.47 -10.19 2.93
N ALA A 92 3.31 -11.22 3.05
CA ALA A 92 2.87 -12.62 3.06
C ALA A 92 1.90 -12.87 4.22
N GLU A 93 2.30 -12.49 5.43
CA GLU A 93 1.46 -12.57 6.64
C GLU A 93 0.13 -11.82 6.48
N THR A 94 0.19 -10.55 6.02
CA THR A 94 -1.03 -9.75 5.81
C THR A 94 -1.96 -10.37 4.76
N PHE A 95 -1.40 -11.01 3.74
CA PHE A 95 -2.18 -11.67 2.70
C PHE A 95 -2.77 -13.00 3.18
N GLU A 96 -2.02 -13.78 3.95
CA GLU A 96 -2.49 -15.02 4.57
C GLU A 96 -3.64 -14.76 5.54
N ASP A 97 -3.56 -13.71 6.36
CA ASP A 97 -4.63 -13.24 7.24
C ASP A 97 -5.91 -12.85 6.47
N PHE A 98 -5.75 -12.32 5.26
CA PHE A 98 -6.87 -12.02 4.37
C PHE A 98 -7.42 -13.29 3.70
N ALA A 99 -6.55 -14.23 3.32
CA ALA A 99 -6.88 -15.43 2.55
C ALA A 99 -7.25 -16.65 3.42
N THR A 100 -7.51 -16.46 4.72
CA THR A 100 -7.91 -17.55 5.62
C THR A 100 -9.17 -18.27 5.15
N ALA A 101 -9.30 -19.54 5.54
CA ALA A 101 -10.51 -20.34 5.27
C ALA A 101 -11.78 -19.68 5.84
N GLU A 102 -11.69 -19.10 7.05
CA GLU A 102 -12.78 -18.35 7.67
C GLU A 102 -13.25 -17.18 6.79
N ASN A 103 -12.31 -16.39 6.24
CA ASN A 103 -12.66 -15.33 5.30
C ASN A 103 -13.22 -15.91 4.00
N GLY A 104 -12.70 -17.06 3.53
CA GLY A 104 -13.23 -17.82 2.40
C GLY A 104 -14.70 -18.21 2.56
N GLU A 105 -15.11 -18.64 3.75
CA GLU A 105 -16.52 -18.93 4.07
C GLU A 105 -17.39 -17.67 4.04
N LEU A 106 -16.82 -16.49 4.34
CA LEU A 106 -17.53 -15.24 4.18
C LEU A 106 -17.81 -14.92 2.69
N TRP A 107 -16.97 -15.39 1.76
CA TRP A 107 -17.20 -15.27 0.33
C TRP A 107 -18.17 -16.33 -0.20
N ALA A 108 -18.22 -17.51 0.42
CA ALA A 108 -19.14 -18.56 0.06
C ALA A 108 -20.58 -18.15 0.41
N HIS A 109 -21.43 -18.01 -0.62
CA HIS A 109 -22.87 -17.99 -0.44
C HIS A 109 -23.36 -19.43 -0.63
N ARG A 110 -23.72 -20.12 0.46
CA ARG A 110 -24.62 -21.27 0.30
C ARG A 110 -26.01 -20.68 0.03
N ALA A 111 -26.48 -20.85 -1.20
CA ALA A 111 -27.90 -20.73 -1.52
C ALA A 111 -28.65 -21.93 -0.92
#